data_AF-A0A497TQ83-F1
#
_entry.id   AF-A0A497TQ83-F1
#
_cell.length_a   1.000
_cell.length_b   1.000
_cell.length_c   1.000
_cell.angle_alpha   90.00
_cell.angle_beta   90.00
_cell.angle_gamma   90.00
#
_symmetry.space_group_name_H-M   'P 1'
#
loop_
_entity.id
_entity.type
_entity.pdbx_description
1 polymer ?
#
loop_
_entity_poly.entity_id
_entity_poly.type
_entity_poly.pdbx_seq_one_letter_code
_entity_poly.pdbx_strand_id
1 'polypeptide(L)'
;MIDQEDRLPLTRQCQLLSLNRSTVYYQPAPVSDDDLALMRRIDEMHLKRPFYGSRRIRDWLQDEGHAVNRKRVQRLMRLMGITALYPKPR
;
A
#
# COMPACT_ATOMS: atom_id res chain seq x y z
N MET A 1 -7.18 22.56 9.40
CA MET A 1 -5.99 21.81 9.83
C MET A 1 -6.15 21.54 11.32
N ILE A 2 -5.77 20.36 11.82
CA ILE A 2 -5.82 20.06 13.26
C ILE A 2 -4.46 20.41 13.87
N ASP A 3 -4.47 21.10 15.00
CA ASP A 3 -3.27 21.56 15.69
C ASP A 3 -3.41 21.31 17.20
N GLN A 4 -2.38 20.73 17.82
CA GLN A 4 -2.39 20.44 19.26
C GLN A 4 -2.05 21.66 20.12
N GLU A 5 -1.40 22.68 19.54
CA GLU A 5 -0.98 23.91 20.23
C GLU A 5 -1.99 25.06 20.08
N ASP A 6 -3.10 24.82 19.37
CA ASP A 6 -4.17 25.80 19.21
C ASP A 6 -4.92 26.04 20.54
N ARG A 7 -5.47 27.24 20.69
CA ARG A 7 -6.35 27.61 21.82
C ARG A 7 -7.62 26.76 21.87
N LEU A 8 -8.08 26.25 20.73
CA LEU A 8 -9.25 25.39 20.64
C LEU A 8 -8.88 23.93 20.95
N PRO A 9 -9.57 23.24 21.88
CA PRO A 9 -9.26 21.85 22.19
C PRO A 9 -9.39 20.93 20.97
N LEU A 10 -8.52 19.93 20.85
CA LEU A 10 -8.55 18.86 19.84
C LEU A 10 -9.96 18.29 19.60
N THR A 11 -10.73 18.06 20.66
CA THR A 11 -12.11 17.56 20.59
C THR A 11 -13.02 18.51 19.80
N ARG A 12 -12.91 19.82 20.03
CA ARG A 12 -13.70 20.84 19.33
C ARG A 12 -13.25 20.96 17.88
N GLN A 13 -11.95 20.92 17.60
CA GLN A 13 -11.44 20.90 16.24
C GLN A 13 -11.95 19.69 15.45
N CYS A 14 -11.93 18.48 16.05
CA CYS A 14 -12.49 17.27 15.45
C CYS A 14 -13.99 17.41 15.16
N GLN A 15 -14.77 17.96 16.10
CA GLN A 15 -16.19 18.20 15.92
C GLN A 15 -16.48 19.17 14.77
N LEU A 16 -15.78 20.30 14.71
CA LEU A 16 -15.95 21.30 13.65
C LEU A 16 -15.60 20.74 12.27
N LEU A 17 -14.57 19.89 12.20
CA LEU A 17 -14.13 19.24 10.97
C LEU A 17 -14.89 17.95 10.65
N SER A 18 -15.85 17.53 11.49
CA SER A 18 -16.55 16.24 11.37
C SER A 18 -15.60 15.04 11.26
N LEU A 19 -14.48 15.07 11.97
CA LEU A 19 -13.47 14.01 12.01
C LEU A 19 -13.60 13.19 13.30
N ASN A 20 -13.34 11.88 13.19
CA ASN A 20 -13.21 11.04 14.38
C ASN A 20 -11.88 11.37 15.10
N ARG A 21 -11.93 11.46 16.44
CA ARG A 21 -10.73 11.69 17.27
C ARG A 21 -9.66 10.63 17.05
N SER A 22 -10.03 9.38 16.78
CA SER A 22 -9.08 8.28 16.53
C SER A 22 -8.20 8.56 15.31
N THR A 23 -8.72 9.24 14.29
CA THR A 23 -7.96 9.62 13.09
C THR A 23 -6.84 10.59 13.40
N VAL A 24 -7.00 11.45 14.41
CA VAL A 24 -5.99 12.44 14.79
C VAL A 24 -4.78 11.80 15.45
N TYR A 25 -5.01 10.75 16.24
CA TYR A 25 -3.94 10.02 16.92
C TYR A 25 -3.33 8.92 16.04
N TYR A 26 -3.93 8.61 14.90
CA TYR A 26 -3.43 7.57 14.01
C TYR A 26 -2.12 7.99 13.37
N GLN A 27 -1.04 7.29 13.72
CA GLN A 27 0.23 7.38 13.02
C GLN A 27 0.34 6.22 12.02
N PRO A 28 0.46 6.49 10.71
CA PRO A 28 0.66 5.43 9.74
C PRO A 28 1.99 4.74 10.00
N ALA A 29 1.97 3.41 10.10
CA ALA A 29 3.20 2.64 10.22
C ALA A 29 4.02 2.74 8.92
N PRO A 30 5.34 2.96 8.99
CA PRO A 30 6.19 2.95 7.81
C PRO A 30 6.19 1.57 7.15
N VAL A 31 6.44 1.54 5.84
CA VAL A 31 6.65 0.30 5.11
C VAL A 31 7.95 -0.35 5.60
N SER A 32 7.94 -1.65 5.91
CA SER A 32 9.13 -2.35 6.37
C SER A 32 10.18 -2.50 5.25
N ASP A 33 11.46 -2.64 5.62
CA ASP A 33 12.54 -2.81 4.65
C ASP A 33 12.34 -4.05 3.74
N ASP A 34 11.80 -5.13 4.31
CA ASP A 34 11.42 -6.33 3.54
C ASP A 34 10.35 -6.02 2.49
N ASP A 35 9.35 -5.22 2.86
CA ASP A 35 8.30 -4.80 1.93
C ASP A 35 8.88 -3.89 0.84
N LEU A 36 9.81 -3.00 1.18
CA LEU A 36 10.50 -2.15 0.19
C LEU A 36 11.34 -2.99 -0.79
N ALA A 37 12.05 -4.01 -0.31
CA ALA A 37 12.81 -4.92 -1.16
C ALA A 37 11.87 -5.69 -2.12
N LEU A 38 10.74 -6.19 -1.62
CA LEU A 38 9.73 -6.84 -2.45
C LEU A 38 9.08 -5.87 -3.45
N MET A 39 8.79 -4.63 -3.04
CA MET A 39 8.24 -3.59 -3.92
C MET A 39 9.19 -3.32 -5.10
N ARG A 40 10.50 -3.24 -4.88
CA ARG A 40 11.50 -3.10 -5.96
C ARG A 40 11.44 -4.25 -6.96
N ARG A 41 11.39 -5.50 -6.47
CA ARG A 41 11.26 -6.70 -7.33
C ARG A 41 9.96 -6.73 -8.12
N ILE A 42 8.86 -6.34 -7.48
CA ILE A 42 7.54 -6.23 -8.14
C ILE A 42 7.59 -5.20 -9.26
N ASP A 43 8.22 -4.04 -9.03
CA ASP A 43 8.39 -2.99 -10.03
C ASP A 43 9.21 -3.47 -11.23
N GLU A 44 10.37 -4.09 -10.98
CA GLU A 44 11.22 -4.70 -12.01
C GLU A 44 10.43 -5.72 -12.86
N MET A 45 9.62 -6.55 -12.22
CA MET A 45 8.79 -7.53 -12.93
C MET A 45 7.67 -6.87 -13.72
N HIS A 46 7.05 -5.82 -13.19
CA HIS A 46 5.99 -5.11 -13.88
C HIS A 46 6.51 -4.42 -15.15
N LEU A 47 7.71 -3.86 -15.11
CA LEU A 47 8.37 -3.29 -16.29
C LEU A 47 8.69 -4.35 -17.35
N LYS A 48 9.10 -5.56 -16.93
CA LYS A 48 9.40 -6.67 -17.85
C LYS A 48 8.13 -7.31 -18.42
N ARG A 49 7.08 -7.46 -17.61
CA ARG A 49 5.86 -8.22 -17.92
C ARG A 49 4.63 -7.52 -17.31
N PRO A 50 4.15 -6.43 -17.93
CA PRO A 50 3.09 -5.60 -17.35
C PRO A 50 1.73 -6.30 -17.22
N PHE A 51 1.53 -7.40 -17.93
CA PHE A 51 0.33 -8.24 -17.86
C PHE A 51 0.34 -9.24 -16.69
N TYR A 52 1.43 -9.33 -15.92
CA TYR A 52 1.49 -10.20 -14.75
C TYR A 52 0.68 -9.60 -13.59
N GLY A 53 -0.34 -10.34 -13.15
CA GLY A 53 -1.07 -10.05 -11.92
C GLY A 53 -0.45 -10.69 -10.68
N SER A 54 -1.03 -10.40 -9.52
CA SER A 54 -0.56 -10.86 -8.20
C SER A 54 -0.32 -12.36 -8.07
N ARG A 55 -1.03 -13.20 -8.86
CA ARG A 55 -0.81 -14.65 -8.90
C ARG A 55 0.55 -14.99 -9.52
N ARG A 56 0.82 -14.49 -10.74
CA ARG A 56 2.06 -14.75 -11.47
C ARG A 56 3.27 -14.10 -10.80
N ILE A 57 3.08 -12.90 -10.25
CA ILE A 57 4.14 -12.20 -9.51
C ILE A 57 4.52 -12.98 -8.24
N ARG A 58 3.55 -13.53 -7.50
CA ARG A 58 3.84 -14.42 -6.37
C ARG A 58 4.70 -15.61 -6.81
N ASP A 59 4.27 -16.31 -7.85
CA ASP A 59 4.98 -17.53 -8.31
C ASP A 59 6.41 -17.19 -8.70
N TRP A 60 6.60 -16.11 -9.47
CA TRP A 60 7.92 -15.63 -9.83
C TRP A 60 8.78 -15.23 -8.62
N LEU A 61 8.22 -14.51 -7.64
CA LEU A 61 8.94 -14.18 -6.40
C LEU A 61 9.34 -15.45 -5.64
N GLN A 62 8.49 -16.48 -5.64
CA GLN A 62 8.81 -17.77 -5.03
C GLN A 62 9.93 -18.50 -5.77
N ASP A 63 9.95 -18.45 -7.11
CA ASP A 63 11.03 -18.98 -7.94
C ASP A 63 12.36 -18.26 -7.69
N GLU A 64 12.32 -16.96 -7.34
CA GLU A 64 13.49 -16.18 -6.90
C GLU A 64 13.91 -16.44 -5.44
N GLY A 65 13.20 -17.32 -4.71
CA GLY A 65 13.49 -17.67 -3.32
C GLY A 65 12.78 -16.80 -2.28
N HIS A 66 11.89 -15.90 -2.68
CA HIS A 66 11.08 -15.11 -1.76
C HIS A 66 9.78 -15.86 -1.39
N ALA A 67 9.74 -16.45 -0.19
CA ALA A 67 8.54 -17.10 0.35
C ALA A 67 7.47 -16.05 0.74
N VAL A 68 6.64 -15.64 -0.22
CA VAL A 68 5.60 -14.60 -0.03
C VAL A 68 4.18 -15.11 -0.30
N ASN A 69 3.24 -14.66 0.52
CA ASN A 69 1.82 -14.94 0.28
C ASN A 69 1.26 -14.02 -0.82
N ARG A 70 0.36 -14.54 -1.66
CA ARG A 70 -0.42 -13.77 -2.64
C ARG A 70 -1.09 -12.53 -2.02
N LYS A 71 -1.63 -12.62 -0.80
CA LYS A 71 -2.27 -11.48 -0.12
C LYS A 71 -1.28 -10.33 0.13
N ARG A 72 -0.03 -10.66 0.47
CA ARG A 72 1.05 -9.68 0.65
C ARG A 72 1.38 -9.01 -0.69
N VAL A 73 1.59 -9.79 -1.75
CA VAL A 73 1.84 -9.26 -3.10
C VAL A 73 0.70 -8.34 -3.55
N GLN A 74 -0.55 -8.74 -3.35
CA GLN A 74 -1.72 -7.92 -3.73
C GLN A 74 -1.77 -6.60 -2.95
N ARG A 75 -1.48 -6.61 -1.65
CA ARG A 75 -1.37 -5.38 -0.84
C ARG A 75 -0.27 -4.47 -1.38
N LEU A 76 0.93 -5.00 -1.64
CA LEU A 76 2.06 -4.22 -2.13
C LEU A 76 1.79 -3.62 -3.51
N MET A 77 1.26 -4.39 -4.47
CA MET A 77 0.85 -3.87 -5.76
C MET A 77 -0.16 -2.72 -5.63
N ARG A 78 -1.13 -2.84 -4.72
CA ARG A 78 -2.12 -1.76 -4.46
C ARG A 78 -1.46 -0.51 -3.89
N LEU A 79 -0.55 -0.66 -2.92
CA LEU A 79 0.20 0.47 -2.34
C LEU A 79 1.05 1.19 -3.40
N MET A 80 1.60 0.44 -4.36
CA MET A 80 2.39 0.98 -5.47
C MET A 80 1.53 1.54 -6.62
N GLY A 81 0.21 1.33 -6.61
CA GLY A 81 -0.65 1.69 -7.74
C GLY A 81 -0.48 0.79 -8.99
N ILE A 82 0.20 -0.35 -8.86
CA ILE A 82 0.46 -1.27 -9.97
C ILE A 82 -0.73 -2.21 -10.18
N THR A 83 -1.16 -2.33 -11.44
CA THR A 83 -2.22 -3.26 -11.86
C THR A 83 -1.79 -4.00 -13.11
N ALA A 84 -2.18 -5.28 -13.22
CA ALA A 84 -1.93 -6.06 -14.43
C ALA A 84 -2.66 -5.45 -15.63
N LEU A 85 -1.93 -5.24 -16.73
CA LEU A 85 -2.48 -4.75 -17.99
C LEU A 85 -3.01 -5.92 -18.82
N TYR A 86 -4.32 -6.04 -18.93
CA TYR A 86 -4.98 -7.02 -19.80
C TYR A 86 -6.14 -6.36 -20.55
N PRO A 87 -6.42 -6.79 -21.80
CA PRO A 87 -7.62 -6.35 -22.51
C PRO A 87 -8.84 -6.83 -21.72
N LYS A 88 -9.69 -5.89 -21.31
CA LYS A 88 -10.99 -6.23 -20.72
C LYS A 88 -11.91 -6.73 -21.83
N PRO A 89 -12.71 -7.79 -21.60
CA PRO A 89 -13.73 -8.19 -22.55
C PRO A 89 -14.68 -7.01 -22.80
N ARG A 90 -15.10 -6.85 -24.06
CA ARG A 90 -16.08 -5.84 -24.48
C ARG A 90 -17.47 -6.19 -23.96
#